data_AF-A0A3D5P3U4-F1
#
_entry.id   AF-A0A3D5P3U4-F1
#
_cell.length_a   1.000
_cell.length_b   1.000
_cell.length_c   1.000
_cell.angle_alpha   90.00
_cell.angle_beta   90.00
_cell.angle_gamma   90.00
#
_symmetry.space_group_name_H-M   'P 1'
#
loop_
_entity.id
_entity.type
_entity.pdbx_description
1 polymer ?
#
loop_
_entity_poly.entity_id
_entity_poly.type
_entity_poly.pdbx_seq_one_letter_code
_entity_poly.pdbx_strand_id
1 'polypeptide(L)'
;MNFITGTRMERRTFLKGMGASVALPFLDAMVPAGRMAANSVTDPTRFVAIELVHGAAGCSEWGASQHLWDPAEVGRNFDLTSSALRPLEEWRERLTIVSNTDVRMAEAFEANEIGGDHFRSSAVFLTQSHPKQTRGSDVFAGTSLDQIYASRFGQDTPIPSMQLCIEPVDQSGGCAYGYSCVYTDTI
;
A
#
# COMPACT_ATOMS: atom_id res chain seq x y z
N MET A 1 -20.23 -27.77 6.39
CA MET A 1 -19.59 -26.99 7.48
C MET A 1 -18.60 -27.90 8.19
N ASN A 2 -17.30 -27.65 8.03
CA ASN A 2 -16.27 -28.40 8.75
C ASN A 2 -15.95 -27.65 10.05
N PHE A 3 -16.22 -28.28 11.19
CA PHE A 3 -15.94 -27.73 12.51
C PHE A 3 -14.51 -28.09 12.92
N ILE A 4 -13.73 -27.10 13.33
CA ILE A 4 -12.41 -27.30 13.95
C ILE A 4 -12.63 -27.52 15.45
N THR A 5 -12.45 -28.76 15.92
CA THR A 5 -12.84 -29.20 17.27
C THR A 5 -11.82 -28.88 18.37
N GLY A 6 -10.60 -28.42 18.02
CA GLY A 6 -9.56 -28.07 18.99
C GLY A 6 -9.12 -29.21 19.92
N THR A 7 -9.37 -30.47 19.51
CA THR A 7 -9.18 -31.64 20.36
C THR A 7 -7.70 -31.86 20.67
N ARG A 8 -7.36 -31.97 21.96
CA ARG A 8 -5.99 -32.22 22.43
C ARG A 8 -5.82 -33.70 22.73
N MET A 9 -4.71 -34.30 22.29
CA MET A 9 -4.33 -35.64 22.75
C MET A 9 -3.96 -35.58 24.23
N GLU A 10 -4.53 -36.49 25.01
CA GLU A 10 -4.18 -36.66 26.42
C GLU A 10 -2.69 -36.98 26.58
N ARG A 11 -2.03 -36.29 27.52
CA ARG A 11 -0.56 -36.40 27.74
C ARG A 11 -0.12 -37.84 27.99
N ARG A 12 -1.00 -38.63 28.61
CA ARG A 12 -0.79 -40.07 28.88
C ARG A 12 -0.85 -40.93 27.62
N THR A 13 -1.70 -40.58 26.66
CA THR A 13 -1.79 -41.28 25.36
C THR A 13 -0.55 -41.00 24.52
N PHE A 14 -0.08 -39.76 24.52
CA PHE A 14 1.17 -39.37 23.87
C PHE A 14 2.39 -40.12 24.45
N LEU A 15 2.55 -40.11 25.78
CA LEU A 15 3.67 -40.81 26.45
C LEU A 15 3.62 -42.33 26.27
N LYS A 16 2.43 -42.94 26.15
CA LYS A 16 2.29 -44.37 25.83
C LYS A 16 2.68 -44.70 24.40
N GLY A 17 2.53 -43.75 23.46
CA GLY A 17 2.96 -43.90 22.06
C GLY A 17 4.46 -43.64 21.83
N MET A 18 5.13 -42.92 22.74
CA MET A 18 6.56 -42.58 22.62
C MET A 18 7.50 -43.80 22.62
N GLY A 19 7.06 -44.97 23.09
CA GLY A 19 7.84 -46.21 22.98
C GLY A 19 8.01 -46.71 21.53
N ALA A 20 7.11 -46.31 20.62
CA ALA A 20 7.17 -46.64 19.19
C ALA A 20 7.80 -45.52 18.33
N SER A 21 8.07 -44.33 18.91
CA SER A 21 8.49 -43.14 18.16
C SER A 21 9.99 -42.96 18.02
N VAL A 22 10.84 -43.86 18.56
CA VAL A 22 12.29 -43.83 18.25
C VAL A 22 12.55 -44.06 16.75
N ALA A 23 11.57 -44.61 16.02
CA ALA A 23 11.68 -44.94 14.60
C ALA A 23 10.91 -44.01 13.65
N LEU A 24 10.10 -43.05 14.13
CA LEU A 24 9.24 -42.25 13.25
C LEU A 24 9.58 -40.75 13.34
N PRO A 25 9.91 -40.09 12.22
CA PRO A 25 10.12 -38.65 12.18
C PRO A 25 8.83 -37.91 12.52
N PHE A 26 8.98 -36.75 13.16
CA PHE A 26 7.87 -35.85 13.45
C PHE A 26 7.24 -35.40 12.11
N LEU A 27 6.01 -35.82 11.84
CA LEU A 27 5.29 -35.53 10.59
C LEU A 27 4.42 -34.28 10.77
N ASP A 28 4.33 -33.42 9.75
CA ASP A 28 3.49 -32.21 9.76
C ASP A 28 2.01 -32.49 10.09
N ALA A 29 1.51 -33.69 9.78
CA ALA A 29 0.15 -34.13 10.14
C ALA A 29 -0.09 -34.24 11.66
N MET A 30 0.97 -34.22 12.47
CA MET A 30 0.91 -34.23 13.94
C MET A 30 0.82 -32.81 14.53
N VAL A 31 0.97 -31.76 13.71
CA VAL A 31 0.65 -30.39 14.09
C VAL A 31 -0.87 -30.22 13.98
N PRO A 32 -1.57 -29.81 15.06
CA PRO A 32 -3.01 -29.57 15.00
C PRO A 32 -3.35 -28.61 13.85
N ALA A 33 -4.22 -29.06 12.93
CA ALA A 33 -4.69 -28.24 11.83
C ALA A 33 -5.28 -26.92 12.36
N GLY A 34 -4.78 -25.79 11.86
CA GLY A 34 -5.19 -24.44 12.26
C GLY A 34 -4.39 -23.83 13.42
N ARG A 35 -3.32 -24.49 13.91
CA ARG A 35 -2.40 -23.92 14.90
C ARG A 35 -0.96 -24.01 14.44
N MET A 36 -0.64 -23.34 13.33
CA MET A 36 0.62 -22.62 13.33
C MET A 36 0.46 -21.54 14.42
N ALA A 37 1.24 -21.66 15.49
CA ALA A 37 1.39 -20.60 16.47
C ALA A 37 2.15 -19.43 15.81
N ALA A 38 1.53 -18.80 14.82
CA ALA A 38 1.82 -17.42 14.54
C ALA A 38 1.38 -16.67 15.79
N ASN A 39 2.28 -15.90 16.38
CA ASN A 39 1.91 -14.84 17.32
C ASN A 39 1.01 -13.88 16.53
N SER A 40 -0.28 -14.20 16.44
CA SER A 40 -1.24 -13.36 15.73
C SER A 40 -1.32 -12.07 16.54
N VAL A 41 -0.71 -11.00 16.03
CA VAL A 41 -0.96 -9.67 16.54
C VAL A 41 -2.47 -9.48 16.44
N THR A 42 -3.13 -9.28 17.57
CA THR A 42 -4.60 -9.27 17.66
C THR A 42 -5.24 -8.13 16.87
N ASP A 43 -4.45 -7.14 16.45
CA ASP A 43 -4.82 -6.09 15.49
C ASP A 43 -3.56 -5.60 14.76
N PRO A 44 -3.21 -6.17 13.59
CA PRO A 44 -2.05 -5.72 12.83
C PRO A 44 -2.31 -4.30 12.30
N THR A 45 -1.31 -3.42 12.41
CA THR A 45 -1.37 -2.09 11.80
C THR A 45 -1.46 -2.23 10.29
N ARG A 46 -2.58 -1.82 9.70
CA ARG A 46 -2.81 -1.85 8.24
C ARG A 46 -2.12 -0.67 7.58
N PHE A 47 -1.53 -0.91 6.41
CA PHE A 47 -1.04 0.16 5.54
C PHE A 47 -2.12 0.54 4.54
N VAL A 48 -2.44 1.83 4.48
CA VAL A 48 -3.36 2.41 3.49
C VAL A 48 -2.67 3.62 2.90
N ALA A 49 -2.65 3.68 1.57
CA ALA A 49 -2.18 4.84 0.82
C ALA A 49 -3.31 5.29 -0.09
N ILE A 50 -3.53 6.60 -0.13
CA ILE A 50 -4.56 7.23 -0.97
C ILE A 50 -3.86 8.29 -1.79
N GLU A 51 -4.02 8.23 -3.10
CA GLU A 51 -3.61 9.29 -4.01
C GLU A 51 -4.81 10.19 -4.31
N LEU A 52 -4.58 11.50 -4.34
CA LEU A 52 -5.54 12.47 -4.83
C LEU A 52 -4.92 13.14 -6.06
N VAL A 53 -5.32 12.64 -7.23
CA VAL A 53 -4.92 13.19 -8.52
C VAL A 53 -5.73 14.45 -8.83
N HIS A 54 -5.17 15.38 -9.62
CA HIS A 54 -5.78 16.64 -10.06
C HIS A 54 -5.81 17.79 -9.05
N GLY A 55 -4.97 17.69 -8.01
CA GLY A 55 -4.68 18.80 -7.11
C GLY A 55 -5.66 18.91 -5.95
N ALA A 56 -5.31 19.81 -5.02
CA ALA A 56 -6.05 20.05 -3.80
C ALA A 56 -6.32 21.56 -3.62
N ALA A 57 -7.10 21.94 -2.61
CA ALA A 57 -7.47 23.34 -2.38
C ALA A 57 -6.26 24.30 -2.24
N GLY A 58 -5.06 23.79 -1.96
CA GLY A 58 -3.80 24.55 -1.88
C GLY A 58 -3.00 24.67 -3.18
N CYS A 59 -3.44 24.11 -4.32
CA CYS A 59 -2.62 24.06 -5.54
C CYS A 59 -2.47 25.41 -6.30
N SER A 60 -3.25 26.42 -5.94
CA SER A 60 -3.14 27.78 -6.50
C SER A 60 -2.41 28.70 -5.54
N GLU A 61 -1.80 29.78 -6.07
CA GLU A 61 -1.14 30.80 -5.23
C GLU A 61 -2.08 31.36 -4.16
N TRP A 62 -3.35 31.63 -4.53
CA TRP A 62 -4.36 32.07 -3.57
C TRP A 62 -4.67 30.98 -2.53
N GLY A 63 -4.92 29.74 -2.96
CA GLY A 63 -5.22 28.63 -2.05
C GLY A 63 -4.09 28.32 -1.07
N ALA A 64 -2.84 28.41 -1.54
CA ALA A 64 -1.64 28.29 -0.71
C ALA A 64 -1.54 29.46 0.29
N SER A 65 -1.79 30.70 -0.13
CA SER A 65 -1.78 31.88 0.77
C SER A 65 -2.84 31.82 1.86
N GLN A 66 -3.90 31.03 1.65
CA GLN A 66 -5.00 30.83 2.60
C GLN A 66 -4.86 29.52 3.41
N HIS A 67 -3.79 28.73 3.17
CA HIS A 67 -3.55 27.45 3.86
C HIS A 67 -4.75 26.50 3.77
N LEU A 68 -5.35 26.37 2.57
CA LEU A 68 -6.55 25.55 2.37
C LEU A 68 -6.26 24.05 2.35
N TRP A 69 -4.99 23.63 2.33
CA TRP A 69 -4.58 22.23 2.33
C TRP A 69 -3.54 21.94 3.42
N ASP A 70 -2.36 22.53 3.30
CA ASP A 70 -1.32 22.44 4.31
C ASP A 70 -1.35 23.63 5.28
N PRO A 71 -1.17 23.38 6.59
CA PRO A 71 -1.22 24.43 7.59
C PRO A 71 0.01 25.34 7.52
N ALA A 72 -0.16 26.59 7.96
CA ALA A 72 0.90 27.59 8.00
C ALA A 72 2.04 27.25 8.96
N GLU A 73 1.68 26.71 10.13
CA GLU A 73 2.62 26.44 11.21
C GLU A 73 3.22 25.04 11.10
N VAL A 74 4.53 24.95 11.35
CA VAL A 74 5.22 23.68 11.56
C VAL A 74 5.18 23.31 13.04
N GLY A 75 5.08 22.02 13.34
CA GLY A 75 5.15 21.50 14.70
C GLY A 75 3.87 20.74 15.07
N ARG A 76 3.53 20.72 16.36
CA ARG A 76 2.35 19.97 16.87
C ARG A 76 1.09 20.82 16.98
N ASN A 77 1.23 22.14 16.92
CA ASN A 77 0.15 23.09 17.22
C ASN A 77 -0.53 23.65 15.97
N PHE A 78 -0.32 23.05 14.81
CA PHE A 78 -0.94 23.51 13.56
C PHE A 78 -2.47 23.57 13.66
N ASP A 79 -3.06 24.54 12.96
CA ASP A 79 -4.50 24.74 12.87
C ASP A 79 -5.03 24.22 11.53
N LEU A 80 -6.03 23.33 11.60
CA LEU A 80 -6.69 22.78 10.41
C LEU A 80 -8.02 23.48 10.09
N THR A 81 -8.49 24.41 10.92
CA THR A 81 -9.85 24.97 10.88
C THR A 81 -10.21 25.59 9.53
N SER A 82 -9.27 26.28 8.88
CA SER A 82 -9.43 26.91 7.57
C SER A 82 -9.16 25.96 6.38
N SER A 83 -8.69 24.75 6.63
CA SER A 83 -8.24 23.81 5.60
C SER A 83 -9.30 22.76 5.25
N ALA A 84 -9.15 22.13 4.08
CA ALA A 84 -9.92 20.95 3.70
C ALA A 84 -9.64 19.73 4.61
N LEU A 85 -8.55 19.76 5.38
CA LEU A 85 -8.18 18.72 6.34
C LEU A 85 -8.88 18.88 7.70
N ARG A 86 -9.73 19.90 7.90
CA ARG A 86 -10.54 20.09 9.12
C ARG A 86 -11.23 18.81 9.64
N PRO A 87 -11.79 17.91 8.80
CA PRO A 87 -12.36 16.66 9.30
C PRO A 87 -11.37 15.77 10.06
N LEU A 88 -10.06 15.98 9.90
CA LEU A 88 -9.01 15.20 10.56
C LEU A 88 -8.62 15.71 11.96
N GLU A 89 -9.28 16.77 12.47
CA GLU A 89 -8.92 17.42 13.73
C GLU A 89 -8.91 16.45 14.94
N GLU A 90 -9.83 15.47 14.97
CA GLU A 90 -9.88 14.48 16.04
C GLU A 90 -8.63 13.57 16.11
N TRP A 91 -7.85 13.50 15.03
CA TRP A 91 -6.59 12.76 14.94
C TRP A 91 -5.35 13.65 14.92
N ARG A 92 -5.45 14.97 15.19
CA ARG A 92 -4.35 15.93 15.08
C ARG A 92 -3.07 15.49 15.80
N GLU A 93 -3.18 14.92 17.00
CA GLU A 93 -2.04 14.40 17.78
C GLU A 93 -1.28 13.23 17.12
N ARG A 94 -1.90 12.55 16.14
CA ARG A 94 -1.35 11.42 15.37
C ARG A 94 -1.11 11.78 13.91
N LEU A 95 -1.46 13.00 13.49
CA LEU A 95 -1.33 13.44 12.12
C LEU A 95 0.07 14.05 11.91
N THR A 96 0.70 13.67 10.80
CA THR A 96 1.93 14.31 10.31
C THR A 96 1.65 14.77 8.90
N ILE A 97 1.78 16.08 8.68
CA ILE A 97 1.66 16.69 7.37
C ILE A 97 3.06 17.06 6.91
N VAL A 98 3.47 16.51 5.77
CA VAL A 98 4.71 16.89 5.09
C VAL A 98 4.29 17.67 3.85
N SER A 99 4.50 18.98 3.87
CA SER A 99 4.15 19.88 2.77
C SER A 99 5.38 20.25 1.94
N ASN A 100 5.14 20.93 0.81
CA ASN A 100 6.18 21.39 -0.11
C ASN A 100 7.12 20.27 -0.60
N THR A 101 6.55 19.09 -0.85
CA THR A 101 7.26 17.93 -1.38
C THR A 101 7.23 17.94 -2.90
N ASP A 102 8.33 17.53 -3.50
CA ASP A 102 8.43 17.26 -4.93
C ASP A 102 8.57 15.75 -5.17
N VAL A 103 8.03 15.27 -6.30
CA VAL A 103 8.14 13.88 -6.73
C VAL A 103 9.04 13.84 -7.95
N ARG A 104 10.35 13.99 -7.73
CA ARG A 104 11.36 14.06 -8.80
C ARG A 104 11.20 13.00 -9.89
N MET A 105 10.85 11.78 -9.51
CA MET A 105 10.74 10.66 -10.47
C MET A 105 9.49 10.77 -11.37
N ALA A 106 8.59 11.72 -11.07
CA ALA A 106 7.45 12.10 -11.90
C ALA A 106 7.77 13.23 -12.88
N GLU A 107 8.93 13.86 -12.77
CA GLU A 107 9.36 14.91 -13.69
C GLU A 107 9.75 14.33 -15.04
N ALA A 108 9.68 15.16 -16.09
CA ALA A 108 10.26 14.83 -17.39
C ALA A 108 11.80 14.91 -17.29
N PHE A 109 12.48 13.81 -17.57
CA PHE A 109 13.95 13.76 -17.65
C PHE A 109 14.43 14.04 -19.08
N GLU A 110 13.59 13.75 -20.07
CA GLU A 110 13.85 14.04 -21.47
C GLU A 110 12.75 14.92 -22.09
N ALA A 111 13.07 15.68 -23.16
CA ALA A 111 12.15 16.64 -23.74
C ALA A 111 10.87 16.00 -24.35
N ASN A 112 10.98 14.77 -24.84
CA ASN A 112 9.87 13.95 -25.33
C ASN A 112 8.88 13.53 -24.23
N GLU A 113 9.25 13.62 -22.95
CA GLU A 113 8.39 13.25 -21.84
C GLU A 113 7.47 14.40 -21.40
N ILE A 114 7.76 15.63 -21.82
CA ILE A 114 7.00 16.83 -21.42
C ILE A 114 5.49 16.64 -21.72
N GLY A 115 4.64 16.99 -20.74
CA GLY A 115 3.17 16.90 -20.82
C GLY A 115 2.59 15.55 -20.40
N GLY A 116 3.41 14.52 -20.22
CA GLY A 116 3.01 13.20 -19.72
C GLY A 116 2.82 13.12 -18.20
N ASP A 117 2.63 14.25 -17.51
CA ASP A 117 2.70 14.34 -16.04
C ASP A 117 1.65 13.45 -15.35
N HIS A 118 0.44 13.35 -15.90
CA HIS A 118 -0.59 12.47 -15.36
C HIS A 118 -0.17 11.00 -15.38
N PHE A 119 0.50 10.54 -16.44
CA PHE A 119 0.96 9.15 -16.53
C PHE A 119 2.11 8.89 -15.57
N ARG A 120 3.02 9.86 -15.47
CA ARG A 120 4.16 9.75 -14.58
C ARG A 120 3.71 9.77 -13.13
N SER A 121 3.05 10.84 -12.67
CA SER A 121 2.66 11.03 -11.26
C SER A 121 1.97 9.79 -10.69
N SER A 122 1.05 9.23 -11.49
CA SER A 122 0.34 8.01 -11.21
C SER A 122 1.25 6.79 -11.03
N ALA A 123 2.14 6.54 -12.00
CA ALA A 123 3.07 5.41 -11.91
C ALA A 123 4.10 5.55 -10.78
N VAL A 124 4.45 6.79 -10.38
CA VAL A 124 5.44 7.01 -9.32
C VAL A 124 4.86 6.90 -7.93
N PHE A 125 3.55 6.99 -7.79
CA PHE A 125 2.86 6.79 -6.51
C PHE A 125 3.26 5.42 -5.94
N LEU A 126 3.80 5.43 -4.72
CA LEU A 126 4.39 4.27 -4.02
C LEU A 126 5.61 3.60 -4.66
N THR A 127 5.92 3.78 -5.94
CA THR A 127 7.09 3.16 -6.59
C THR A 127 8.35 4.01 -6.47
N GLN A 128 8.22 5.35 -6.49
CA GLN A 128 9.35 6.29 -6.60
C GLN A 128 10.31 5.92 -7.74
N SER A 129 9.79 5.31 -8.80
CA SER A 129 10.52 4.84 -9.96
C SER A 129 10.06 5.62 -11.19
N HIS A 130 11.02 6.10 -11.99
CA HIS A 130 10.71 6.88 -13.17
C HIS A 130 10.20 5.92 -14.24
N PRO A 131 8.93 6.02 -14.65
CA PRO A 131 8.34 5.05 -15.56
C PRO A 131 8.95 5.23 -16.94
N LYS A 132 9.21 4.12 -17.62
CA LYS A 132 9.72 4.16 -18.99
C LYS A 132 8.65 4.72 -19.92
N GLN A 133 8.97 5.75 -20.69
CA GLN A 133 8.11 6.20 -21.78
C GLN A 133 8.05 5.13 -22.89
N THR A 134 6.99 4.34 -22.90
CA THR A 134 6.74 3.32 -23.92
C THR A 134 5.25 3.10 -24.13
N ARG A 135 4.88 2.69 -25.36
CA ARG A 135 3.54 2.16 -25.70
C ARG A 135 3.55 0.64 -25.92
N GLY A 136 4.71 0.01 -25.75
CA GLY A 136 4.95 -1.41 -25.98
C GLY A 136 4.79 -2.25 -24.71
N SER A 137 5.26 -3.49 -24.78
CA SER A 137 5.21 -4.46 -23.67
C SER A 137 6.36 -4.32 -22.67
N ASP A 138 7.31 -3.43 -22.94
CA ASP A 138 8.50 -3.17 -22.13
C ASP A 138 8.25 -2.10 -21.05
N VAL A 139 7.04 -2.13 -20.48
CA VAL A 139 6.60 -1.28 -19.37
C VAL A 139 7.51 -1.52 -18.17
N PHE A 140 7.88 -0.43 -17.52
CA PHE A 140 8.66 -0.44 -16.29
C PHE A 140 8.11 0.59 -15.30
N ALA A 141 7.75 0.12 -14.12
CA ALA A 141 7.58 0.89 -12.89
C ALA A 141 8.10 -0.01 -11.76
N GLY A 142 9.02 0.49 -10.94
CA GLY A 142 9.68 -0.30 -9.90
C GLY A 142 8.72 -0.90 -8.87
N THR A 143 9.28 -1.72 -7.96
CA THR A 143 8.51 -2.31 -6.86
C THR A 143 7.93 -1.24 -5.94
N SER A 144 6.63 -1.28 -5.68
CA SER A 144 5.93 -0.29 -4.88
C SER A 144 6.03 -0.55 -3.37
N LEU A 145 5.82 0.49 -2.56
CA LEU A 145 5.80 0.40 -1.10
C LEU A 145 4.77 -0.60 -0.57
N ASP A 146 3.58 -0.67 -1.17
CA ASP A 146 2.55 -1.65 -0.78
C ASP A 146 2.98 -3.08 -1.12
N GLN A 147 3.69 -3.31 -2.23
CA GLN A 147 4.29 -4.62 -2.55
C GLN A 147 5.38 -5.01 -1.52
N ILE A 148 6.23 -4.07 -1.12
CA ILE A 148 7.24 -4.29 -0.06
C ILE A 148 6.55 -4.62 1.27
N TYR A 149 5.49 -3.88 1.61
CA TYR A 149 4.71 -4.10 2.82
C TYR A 149 4.04 -5.49 2.80
N ALA A 150 3.36 -5.84 1.71
CA ALA A 150 2.68 -7.12 1.52
C ALA A 150 3.65 -8.31 1.57
N SER A 151 4.84 -8.18 0.98
CA SER A 151 5.90 -9.19 1.07
C SER A 151 6.27 -9.51 2.53
N ARG A 152 6.30 -8.50 3.38
CA ARG A 152 6.70 -8.64 4.80
C ARG A 152 5.55 -9.00 5.74
N PHE A 153 4.34 -8.48 5.49
CA PHE A 153 3.24 -8.51 6.45
C PHE A 153 1.94 -9.14 5.91
N GLY A 154 1.86 -9.46 4.61
CA GLY A 154 0.65 -9.99 3.97
C GLY A 154 0.48 -11.51 4.05
N GLN A 155 1.36 -12.24 4.73
CA GLN A 155 1.38 -13.71 4.71
C GLN A 155 0.17 -14.35 5.43
N ASP A 156 -0.52 -13.59 6.27
CA ASP A 156 -1.68 -14.04 7.04
C ASP A 156 -3.03 -13.70 6.38
N THR A 157 -3.03 -13.04 5.21
CA THR A 157 -4.26 -12.67 4.48
C THR A 157 -4.32 -13.32 3.10
N PRO A 158 -5.50 -13.80 2.64
CA PRO A 158 -5.63 -14.34 1.28
C PRO A 158 -5.37 -13.30 0.18
N ILE A 159 -5.59 -12.03 0.50
CA ILE A 159 -5.31 -10.88 -0.36
C ILE A 159 -4.32 -9.99 0.41
N PRO A 160 -3.01 -10.06 0.10
CA PRO A 160 -1.96 -9.37 0.85
C PRO A 160 -1.82 -7.89 0.48
N SER A 161 -2.28 -7.49 -0.71
CA SER A 161 -2.45 -6.11 -1.14
C SER A 161 -3.70 -6.01 -2.03
N MET A 162 -4.47 -4.93 -1.88
CA MET A 162 -5.69 -4.66 -2.64
C MET A 162 -5.63 -3.22 -3.14
N GLN A 163 -5.67 -3.07 -4.46
CA GLN A 163 -5.73 -1.78 -5.14
C GLN A 163 -7.18 -1.51 -5.54
N LEU A 164 -7.65 -0.29 -5.29
CA LEU A 164 -8.99 0.16 -5.65
C LEU A 164 -8.85 1.51 -6.33
N CYS A 165 -9.63 1.68 -7.39
CA CYS A 165 -9.61 2.85 -8.24
C CYS A 165 -11.02 3.30 -8.60
N ILE A 166 -11.12 4.56 -9.03
CA ILE A 166 -12.35 5.10 -9.65
C ILE A 166 -12.19 5.33 -11.15
N GLU A 167 -10.97 5.28 -11.68
CA GLU A 167 -10.70 5.46 -13.10
C GLU A 167 -11.05 4.21 -13.92
N PRO A 168 -11.31 4.36 -15.23
CA PRO A 168 -11.53 3.23 -16.11
C PRO A 168 -10.25 2.39 -16.28
N VAL A 169 -10.29 1.12 -15.87
CA VAL A 169 -9.17 0.15 -15.97
C VAL A 169 -9.20 -0.71 -17.24
N ASP A 170 -10.04 -0.36 -18.21
CA ASP A 170 -10.18 -1.10 -19.49
C ASP A 170 -9.31 -0.52 -20.61
N GLN A 171 -8.39 0.39 -20.28
CA GLN A 171 -7.45 0.95 -21.23
C GLN A 171 -6.31 -0.03 -21.49
N SER A 172 -5.85 -0.12 -22.74
CA SER A 172 -4.72 -0.99 -23.07
C SER A 172 -3.94 -0.44 -24.27
N GLY A 173 -2.65 -0.78 -24.32
CA GLY A 173 -1.74 -0.30 -25.35
C GLY A 173 -1.18 1.09 -25.05
N GLY A 174 -1.18 1.94 -26.07
CA GLY A 174 -0.57 3.27 -26.01
C GLY A 174 -1.60 4.36 -25.73
N CYS A 175 -1.31 5.19 -24.73
CA CYS A 175 -2.07 6.37 -24.38
C CYS A 175 -1.36 7.65 -24.87
N ALA A 176 -1.75 8.81 -24.34
CA ALA A 176 -1.16 10.08 -24.69
C ALA A 176 0.33 10.17 -24.29
N TYR A 177 1.05 11.09 -24.92
CA TYR A 177 2.46 11.40 -24.60
C TYR A 177 3.41 10.19 -24.67
N GLY A 178 3.08 9.17 -25.46
CA GLY A 178 3.98 8.01 -25.66
C GLY A 178 4.07 7.05 -24.46
N TYR A 179 3.20 7.19 -23.46
CA TYR A 179 3.12 6.29 -22.32
C TYR A 179 2.06 5.19 -22.54
N SER A 180 2.22 4.08 -21.83
CA SER A 180 1.26 2.99 -21.83
C SER A 180 0.12 3.34 -20.87
N CYS A 181 -1.10 2.95 -21.22
CA CYS A 181 -2.27 3.21 -20.38
C CYS A 181 -2.18 2.51 -19.01
N VAL A 182 -1.43 1.42 -18.90
CA VAL A 182 -1.23 0.72 -17.63
C VAL A 182 -0.60 1.58 -16.54
N TYR A 183 0.07 2.68 -16.89
CA TYR A 183 0.61 3.64 -15.92
C TYR A 183 -0.46 4.47 -15.21
N THR A 184 -1.68 4.51 -15.75
CA THR A 184 -2.83 5.19 -15.16
C THR A 184 -3.90 4.23 -14.65
N ASP A 185 -3.87 2.95 -15.06
CA ASP A 185 -4.88 1.94 -14.71
C ASP A 185 -4.78 1.41 -13.26
N THR A 186 -3.93 2.02 -12.42
CA THR A 186 -3.69 1.60 -11.04
C THR A 186 -4.26 2.56 -9.98
N ILE A 187 -5.07 3.56 -10.38
CA ILE A 187 -5.63 4.64 -9.53
C ILE A 187 -7.09 4.90 -9.86
#